data_AF-A0A246FVN6-F1
#
_entry.id   AF-A0A246FVN6-F1
#
_cell.length_a   1.000
_cell.length_b   1.000
_cell.length_c   1.000
_cell.angle_alpha   90.00
_cell.angle_beta   90.00
_cell.angle_gamma   90.00
#
_symmetry.space_group_name_H-M   'P 1'
#
loop_
_entity.id
_entity.type
_entity.pdbx_description
1 polymer ?
#
loop_
_entity_poly.entity_id
_entity_poly.type
_entity_poly.pdbx_seq_one_letter_code
_entity_poly.pdbx_strand_id
1 'polypeptide(L)'
;MQNPAKFTTHIVLAALGLIVYHQAQAARIEPAGSAFTAQGPISFSKGALISADCTIKVAGKVAADGSSVNVDKVEFDGGLKCSRVEAINLPWVLVAKDTKSGSMSKISVDVHAFGLGGKCGPSTADGTWDNATGKLEAANVPIGEDCKIKAVSIKMPPSFKVVE
;
A
#
# COMPACT_ATOMS: atom_id res chain seq x y z
N MET A 1 13.39 -0.29 82.77
CA MET A 1 12.62 -0.80 81.61
C MET A 1 13.57 -0.94 80.43
N GLN A 2 13.41 -2.00 79.63
CA GLN A 2 13.90 -2.20 78.25
C GLN A 2 15.41 -2.15 77.92
N ASN A 3 15.86 -3.28 77.36
CA ASN A 3 16.91 -3.50 76.35
C ASN A 3 16.19 -4.33 75.23
N PRO A 4 16.69 -4.59 73.99
CA PRO A 4 17.91 -4.16 73.28
C PRO A 4 17.54 -3.13 72.16
N ALA A 5 18.15 -2.96 70.97
CA ALA A 5 19.15 -3.71 70.20
C ALA A 5 19.89 -2.85 69.13
N LYS A 6 20.80 -3.49 68.37
CA LYS A 6 21.35 -3.01 67.09
C LYS A 6 20.81 -3.88 65.95
N PHE A 7 20.24 -3.30 64.89
CA PHE A 7 20.08 -3.92 63.55
C PHE A 7 20.01 -2.77 62.52
N THR A 8 21.03 -2.55 61.68
CA THR A 8 21.37 -3.24 60.42
C THR A 8 20.97 -2.37 59.23
N THR A 9 21.99 -1.86 58.54
CA THR A 9 21.88 -0.98 57.38
C THR A 9 21.31 -1.73 56.17
N HIS A 10 20.08 -1.44 55.79
CA HIS A 10 19.54 -1.88 54.49
C HIS A 10 19.96 -0.90 53.40
N ILE A 11 21.04 -1.23 52.69
CA ILE A 11 21.35 -0.59 51.40
C ILE A 11 20.30 -1.08 50.40
N VAL A 12 19.31 -0.23 50.10
CA VAL A 12 18.35 -0.48 49.04
C VAL A 12 19.07 -0.26 47.70
N LEU A 13 19.42 -1.36 47.02
CA LEU A 13 19.92 -1.32 45.65
C LEU A 13 18.80 -0.84 44.73
N ALA A 14 18.84 0.43 44.33
CA ALA A 14 17.98 0.97 43.29
C ALA A 14 18.43 0.43 41.93
N ALA A 15 17.89 -0.73 41.53
CA ALA A 15 18.12 -1.30 40.21
C ALA A 15 17.47 -0.40 39.14
N LEU A 16 18.27 0.45 38.51
CA LEU A 16 17.87 1.25 37.35
C LEU A 16 17.61 0.33 36.15
N GLY A 17 16.38 -0.15 36.04
CA GLY A 17 15.90 -0.85 34.86
C GLY A 17 15.91 0.09 33.65
N LEU A 18 16.92 -0.04 32.79
CA LEU A 18 16.92 0.55 31.46
C LEU A 18 15.83 -0.14 30.62
N ILE A 19 14.59 0.37 30.72
CA ILE A 19 13.51 -0.01 29.81
C ILE A 19 13.87 0.56 28.44
N VAL A 20 14.52 -0.26 27.62
CA VAL A 20 14.75 0.04 26.20
C VAL A 20 13.40 0.00 25.50
N TYR A 21 12.72 1.14 25.47
CA TYR A 21 11.55 1.37 24.63
C TYR A 21 11.95 1.15 23.17
N HIS A 22 11.72 -0.06 22.66
CA HIS A 22 11.68 -0.31 21.23
C HIS A 22 10.49 0.48 20.68
N GLN A 23 10.78 1.70 20.21
CA GLN A 23 9.88 2.44 19.34
C GLN A 23 9.78 1.62 18.05
N ALA A 24 8.71 0.84 17.89
CA ALA A 24 8.43 0.16 16.64
C ALA A 24 8.17 1.23 15.57
N GLN A 25 9.15 1.45 14.69
CA GLN A 25 9.03 2.43 13.62
C GLN A 25 8.02 1.89 12.60
N ALA A 26 6.99 2.67 12.30
CA ALA A 26 5.98 2.30 11.33
C ALA A 26 6.54 2.48 9.93
N ALA A 27 6.33 1.49 9.05
CA ALA A 27 6.89 1.51 7.72
C ALA A 27 6.44 2.76 6.94
N ARG A 28 7.42 3.52 6.43
CA ARG A 28 7.22 4.76 5.68
C ARG A 28 7.72 4.64 4.25
N ILE A 29 7.14 5.44 3.38
CA ILE A 29 7.45 5.52 1.95
C ILE A 29 8.38 6.71 1.71
N GLU A 30 9.47 6.48 0.98
CA GLU A 30 10.47 7.50 0.65
C GLU A 30 10.64 7.65 -0.87
N PRO A 31 11.00 8.86 -1.37
CA PRO A 31 11.23 10.08 -0.60
C PRO A 31 9.89 10.74 -0.19
N ALA A 32 9.75 11.10 1.08
CA ALA A 32 8.57 11.77 1.59
C ALA A 32 8.32 13.11 0.85
N GLY A 33 7.06 13.43 0.61
CA GLY A 33 6.65 14.63 -0.14
C GLY A 33 6.95 14.59 -1.65
N SER A 34 7.63 13.58 -2.19
CA SER A 34 7.98 13.52 -3.61
C SER A 34 6.80 13.15 -4.51
N ALA A 35 6.81 13.66 -5.74
CA ALA A 35 5.91 13.21 -6.80
C ALA A 35 6.57 12.06 -7.59
N PHE A 36 5.77 11.15 -8.13
CA PHE A 36 6.23 10.03 -8.94
C PHE A 36 5.30 9.73 -10.12
N THR A 37 5.87 9.02 -11.09
CA THR A 37 5.14 8.32 -12.14
C THR A 37 5.67 6.89 -12.21
N ALA A 38 4.79 5.91 -12.35
CA ALA A 38 5.15 4.50 -12.44
C ALA A 38 4.24 3.77 -13.44
N GLN A 39 4.68 2.62 -13.96
CA GLN A 39 3.86 1.83 -14.88
C GLN A 39 4.20 0.34 -14.81
N GLY A 40 3.31 -0.49 -15.35
CA GLY A 40 3.56 -1.91 -15.56
C GLY A 40 2.33 -2.68 -16.03
N PRO A 41 2.44 -3.99 -16.28
CA PRO A 41 1.31 -4.82 -16.66
C PRO A 41 0.24 -4.90 -15.56
N ILE A 42 -1.03 -4.85 -15.99
CA ILE A 42 -2.20 -5.23 -15.21
C ILE A 42 -3.09 -6.15 -16.06
N SER A 43 -3.68 -7.16 -15.42
CA SER A 43 -4.73 -7.99 -15.98
C SER A 43 -5.95 -7.91 -15.07
N PHE A 44 -7.12 -7.63 -15.64
CA PHE A 44 -8.37 -7.61 -14.90
C PHE A 44 -9.49 -8.36 -15.64
N SER A 45 -10.55 -8.68 -14.91
CA SER A 45 -11.78 -9.24 -15.45
C SER A 45 -13.02 -8.62 -14.85
N LYS A 46 -14.09 -8.61 -15.65
CA LYS A 46 -15.47 -8.34 -15.23
C LYS A 46 -16.35 -9.52 -15.66
N GLY A 47 -16.99 -10.17 -14.71
CA GLY A 47 -17.68 -11.44 -14.90
C GLY A 47 -16.80 -12.55 -15.50
N ALA A 48 -17.46 -13.56 -16.07
CA ALA A 48 -16.78 -14.68 -16.72
C ALA A 48 -16.25 -14.35 -18.14
N LEU A 49 -16.79 -13.31 -18.79
CA LEU A 49 -16.63 -13.09 -20.23
C LEU A 49 -15.71 -11.92 -20.60
N ILE A 50 -15.52 -10.94 -19.71
CA ILE A 50 -14.62 -9.80 -19.97
C ILE A 50 -13.32 -10.03 -19.22
N SER A 51 -12.21 -10.05 -19.95
CA SER A 51 -10.89 -9.71 -19.42
C SER A 51 -10.08 -8.92 -20.42
N ALA A 52 -9.17 -8.11 -19.88
CA ALA A 52 -8.18 -7.38 -20.64
C ALA A 52 -6.84 -7.34 -19.90
N ASP A 53 -5.79 -7.44 -20.68
CA ASP A 53 -4.40 -7.27 -20.26
C ASP A 53 -3.94 -5.92 -20.81
N CYS A 54 -3.52 -5.04 -19.91
CA CYS A 54 -3.27 -3.63 -20.16
C CYS A 54 -1.94 -3.22 -19.51
N THR A 55 -1.42 -2.05 -19.88
CA THR A 55 -0.41 -1.35 -19.09
C THR A 55 -1.11 -0.33 -18.20
N ILE A 56 -1.04 -0.52 -16.88
CA ILE A 56 -1.45 0.54 -15.96
C ILE A 56 -0.32 1.57 -15.88
N LYS A 57 -0.67 2.84 -15.97
CA LYS A 57 0.20 3.97 -15.65
C LYS A 57 -0.41 4.69 -14.44
N VAL A 58 0.42 5.02 -13.47
CA VAL A 58 0.02 5.72 -12.24
C VAL A 58 0.91 6.94 -12.02
N ALA A 59 0.33 8.02 -11.53
CA ALA A 59 1.06 9.18 -11.05
C ALA A 59 0.44 9.70 -9.76
N GLY A 60 1.26 10.28 -8.90
CA GLY A 60 0.83 10.69 -7.58
C GLY A 60 1.95 11.29 -6.74
N LYS A 61 1.70 11.40 -5.43
CA LYS A 61 2.59 12.01 -4.45
C LYS A 61 2.66 11.20 -3.16
N VAL A 62 3.87 11.02 -2.65
CA VAL A 62 4.15 10.52 -1.29
C VAL A 62 3.79 11.62 -0.29
N ALA A 63 3.10 11.27 0.79
CA ALA A 63 2.78 12.18 1.88
C ALA A 63 4.06 12.81 2.49
N ALA A 64 3.93 13.99 3.09
CA ALA A 64 5.07 14.75 3.63
C ALA A 64 5.78 14.04 4.80
N ASP A 65 5.10 13.10 5.46
CA ASP A 65 5.60 12.23 6.53
C ASP A 65 5.97 10.81 6.05
N GLY A 66 5.75 10.49 4.76
CA GLY A 66 5.93 9.15 4.20
C GLY A 66 4.86 8.13 4.60
N SER A 67 3.83 8.49 5.38
CA SER A 67 2.82 7.55 5.89
C SER A 67 1.98 6.89 4.80
N SER A 68 1.83 7.56 3.66
CA SER A 68 0.92 7.17 2.59
C SER A 68 1.35 7.75 1.23
N VAL A 69 0.72 7.24 0.18
CA VAL A 69 0.82 7.71 -1.19
C VAL A 69 -0.58 7.97 -1.72
N ASN A 70 -0.82 9.17 -2.24
CA ASN A 70 -2.00 9.48 -3.02
C ASN A 70 -1.68 9.25 -4.50
N VAL A 71 -2.46 8.40 -5.15
CA VAL A 71 -2.40 8.16 -6.59
C VAL A 71 -3.47 9.02 -7.24
N ASP A 72 -3.07 10.23 -7.67
CA ASP A 72 -3.97 11.26 -8.20
C ASP A 72 -4.35 11.04 -9.67
N LYS A 73 -3.61 10.20 -10.40
CA LYS A 73 -3.87 9.86 -11.81
C LYS A 73 -3.61 8.38 -12.07
N VAL A 74 -4.52 7.73 -12.78
CA VAL A 74 -4.37 6.35 -13.26
C VAL A 74 -4.89 6.27 -14.70
N GLU A 75 -4.12 5.65 -15.59
CA GLU A 75 -4.46 5.43 -17.01
C GLU A 75 -4.26 3.94 -17.38
N PHE A 76 -5.06 3.44 -18.32
CA PHE A 76 -5.03 2.05 -18.79
C PHE A 76 -4.75 1.97 -20.29
N ASP A 77 -3.48 1.80 -20.65
CA ASP A 77 -3.04 1.70 -22.03
C ASP A 77 -3.14 0.27 -22.57
N GLY A 78 -3.40 0.13 -23.86
CA GLY A 78 -3.43 -1.15 -24.56
C GLY A 78 -4.41 -1.15 -25.74
N GLY A 79 -4.92 -2.33 -26.09
CA GLY A 79 -5.94 -2.46 -27.13
C GLY A 79 -7.31 -1.91 -26.71
N LEU A 80 -8.30 -2.03 -27.61
CA LEU A 80 -9.67 -1.48 -27.46
C LEU A 80 -10.37 -1.79 -26.12
N LYS A 81 -10.01 -2.89 -25.44
CA LYS A 81 -10.58 -3.21 -24.12
C LYS A 81 -10.03 -2.31 -23.00
N CYS A 82 -8.76 -1.91 -23.08
CA CYS A 82 -8.08 -1.07 -22.09
C CYS A 82 -8.55 0.38 -22.17
N SER A 83 -8.73 0.90 -23.39
CA SER A 83 -9.28 2.25 -23.65
C SER A 83 -10.73 2.46 -23.20
N ARG A 84 -11.37 1.40 -22.67
CA ARG A 84 -12.72 1.43 -22.08
C ARG A 84 -12.69 1.39 -20.56
N VAL A 85 -11.51 1.32 -19.93
CA VAL A 85 -11.35 1.31 -18.48
C VAL A 85 -10.95 2.70 -18.04
N GLU A 86 -11.75 3.28 -17.17
CA GLU A 86 -11.50 4.58 -16.57
C GLU A 86 -11.28 4.41 -15.07
N ALA A 87 -10.23 5.00 -14.51
CA ALA A 87 -10.07 5.08 -13.07
C ALA A 87 -10.93 6.22 -12.52
N ILE A 88 -11.75 5.91 -11.52
CA ILE A 88 -12.67 6.87 -10.89
C ILE A 88 -12.38 6.98 -9.38
N ASN A 89 -13.01 7.94 -8.72
CA ASN A 89 -12.89 8.18 -7.27
C ASN A 89 -11.44 8.36 -6.77
N LEU A 90 -10.58 8.97 -7.59
CA LEU A 90 -9.21 9.32 -7.24
C LEU A 90 -9.18 10.41 -6.14
N PRO A 91 -8.12 10.47 -5.30
CA PRO A 91 -6.97 9.60 -5.31
C PRO A 91 -7.23 8.23 -4.67
N TRP A 92 -6.65 7.19 -5.25
CA TRP A 92 -6.49 5.90 -4.55
C TRP A 92 -5.33 6.04 -3.55
N VAL A 93 -5.48 5.50 -2.35
CA VAL A 93 -4.52 5.75 -1.26
C VAL A 93 -3.79 4.47 -0.90
N LEU A 94 -2.48 4.44 -1.14
CA LEU A 94 -1.57 3.37 -0.77
C LEU A 94 -0.93 3.68 0.60
N VAL A 95 -0.91 2.70 1.49
CA VAL A 95 -0.24 2.74 2.80
C VAL A 95 0.68 1.53 2.91
N ALA A 96 1.92 1.73 3.37
CA ALA A 96 2.81 0.61 3.71
C ALA A 96 2.35 -0.05 5.01
N LYS A 97 2.25 -1.37 5.03
CA LYS A 97 1.97 -2.16 6.24
C LYS A 97 3.27 -2.56 6.94
N ASP A 98 4.26 -2.91 6.14
CA ASP A 98 5.62 -3.26 6.54
C ASP A 98 6.58 -2.99 5.36
N THR A 99 7.87 -3.30 5.49
CA THR A 99 8.88 -3.07 4.42
C THR A 99 8.75 -3.96 3.19
N LYS A 100 7.77 -4.86 3.14
CA LYS A 100 7.50 -5.84 2.08
C LYS A 100 6.01 -5.94 1.68
N SER A 101 5.12 -5.20 2.32
CA SER A 101 3.69 -5.23 2.01
C SER A 101 3.00 -3.89 2.20
N GLY A 102 1.88 -3.69 1.49
CA GLY A 102 1.07 -2.49 1.57
C GLY A 102 -0.38 -2.75 1.22
N SER A 103 -1.22 -1.74 1.43
CA SER A 103 -2.64 -1.77 1.13
C SER A 103 -3.04 -0.53 0.35
N MET A 104 -3.71 -0.71 -0.78
CA MET A 104 -4.23 0.36 -1.62
C MET A 104 -5.76 0.39 -1.53
N SER A 105 -6.29 1.54 -1.10
CA SER A 105 -7.72 1.75 -0.83
C SER A 105 -8.37 2.69 -1.85
N LYS A 106 -9.71 2.66 -1.89
CA LYS A 106 -10.57 3.40 -2.84
C LYS A 106 -10.43 2.99 -4.30
N ILE A 107 -9.81 1.84 -4.58
CA ILE A 107 -9.64 1.32 -5.95
C ILE A 107 -11.03 1.24 -6.59
N SER A 108 -11.25 2.04 -7.63
CA SER A 108 -12.53 2.16 -8.31
C SER A 108 -12.32 2.37 -9.81
N VAL A 109 -12.95 1.57 -10.65
CA VAL A 109 -12.90 1.75 -12.11
C VAL A 109 -14.30 1.74 -12.72
N ASP A 110 -14.52 2.46 -13.81
CA ASP A 110 -15.69 2.30 -14.67
C ASP A 110 -15.27 1.59 -15.96
N VAL A 111 -16.07 0.61 -16.40
CA VAL A 111 -15.81 -0.17 -17.61
C VAL A 111 -16.85 0.20 -18.66
N HIS A 112 -16.46 1.00 -19.65
CA HIS A 112 -17.31 1.51 -20.73
C HIS A 112 -17.54 0.45 -21.83
N ALA A 113 -18.27 -0.61 -21.49
CA ALA A 113 -18.68 -1.68 -22.41
C ALA A 113 -20.21 -1.75 -22.53
N PHE A 114 -20.74 -1.67 -23.76
CA PHE A 114 -22.18 -1.73 -24.01
C PHE A 114 -22.79 -3.04 -23.47
N GLY A 115 -23.79 -2.94 -22.60
CA GLY A 115 -24.52 -4.07 -22.02
C GLY A 115 -23.78 -4.93 -20.98
N LEU A 116 -22.45 -4.78 -20.85
CA LEU A 116 -21.60 -5.62 -19.97
C LEU A 116 -20.63 -4.80 -19.10
N GLY A 117 -20.72 -3.48 -19.17
CA GLY A 117 -19.86 -2.53 -18.49
C GLY A 117 -20.33 -2.15 -17.09
N GLY A 118 -19.90 -0.97 -16.63
CA GLY A 118 -20.24 -0.37 -15.35
C GLY A 118 -19.12 -0.44 -14.31
N LYS A 119 -19.45 0.05 -13.12
CA LYS A 119 -18.49 0.36 -12.05
C LYS A 119 -18.05 -0.86 -11.25
N CYS A 120 -16.79 -0.81 -10.85
CA CYS A 120 -16.12 -1.74 -9.95
C CYS A 120 -15.54 -0.91 -8.79
N GLY A 121 -15.64 -1.41 -7.55
CA GLY A 121 -15.23 -0.68 -6.35
C GLY A 121 -16.23 0.40 -5.88
N PRO A 122 -15.87 1.22 -4.87
CA PRO A 122 -14.56 1.28 -4.23
C PRO A 122 -14.23 0.02 -3.42
N SER A 123 -12.97 -0.42 -3.47
CA SER A 123 -12.45 -1.49 -2.63
C SER A 123 -11.05 -1.18 -2.08
N THR A 124 -10.55 -2.09 -1.25
CA THR A 124 -9.18 -2.11 -0.74
C THR A 124 -8.50 -3.40 -1.18
N ALA A 125 -7.25 -3.29 -1.61
CA ALA A 125 -6.42 -4.41 -2.06
C ALA A 125 -5.09 -4.43 -1.31
N ASP A 126 -4.68 -5.60 -0.86
CA ASP A 126 -3.34 -5.81 -0.34
C ASP A 126 -2.39 -6.24 -1.47
N GLY A 127 -1.12 -5.84 -1.34
CA GLY A 127 -0.06 -6.17 -2.30
C GLY A 127 1.30 -6.33 -1.64
N THR A 128 2.21 -6.98 -2.35
CA THR A 128 3.60 -7.18 -1.97
C THR A 128 4.49 -6.10 -2.58
N TRP A 129 5.49 -5.68 -1.83
CA TRP A 129 6.52 -4.74 -2.23
C TRP A 129 7.90 -5.38 -2.14
N ASP A 130 8.78 -5.06 -3.09
CA ASP A 130 10.19 -5.42 -3.04
C ASP A 130 11.06 -4.19 -3.34
N ASN A 131 11.86 -3.76 -2.35
CA ASN A 131 12.83 -2.67 -2.50
C ASN A 131 13.97 -2.97 -3.49
N ALA A 132 14.32 -4.24 -3.69
CA ALA A 132 15.44 -4.63 -4.55
C ALA A 132 15.08 -4.55 -6.03
N THR A 133 13.92 -5.08 -6.43
CA THR A 133 13.39 -4.90 -7.79
C THR A 133 12.59 -3.61 -7.96
N GLY A 134 12.17 -2.95 -6.88
CA GLY A 134 11.33 -1.76 -6.87
C GLY A 134 9.98 -2.03 -7.55
N LYS A 135 9.33 -3.12 -7.16
CA LYS A 135 8.06 -3.61 -7.73
C LYS A 135 6.96 -3.63 -6.67
N LEU A 136 5.77 -3.15 -7.05
CA LEU A 136 4.53 -3.31 -6.29
C LEU A 136 3.63 -4.30 -7.06
N GLU A 137 3.29 -5.42 -6.42
CA GLU A 137 2.61 -6.55 -7.08
C GLU A 137 1.40 -7.04 -6.28
N ALA A 138 0.34 -7.47 -6.97
CA ALA A 138 -0.82 -8.12 -6.35
C ALA A 138 -1.51 -9.07 -7.35
N ALA A 139 -2.25 -10.07 -6.86
CA ALA A 139 -2.93 -11.04 -7.70
C ALA A 139 -4.24 -11.53 -7.08
N ASN A 140 -5.20 -11.93 -7.93
CA ASN A 140 -6.52 -12.44 -7.55
C ASN A 140 -7.34 -11.54 -6.61
N VAL A 141 -7.18 -10.22 -6.72
CA VAL A 141 -7.82 -9.23 -5.86
C VAL A 141 -9.25 -8.92 -6.36
N PRO A 142 -10.31 -9.17 -5.57
CA PRO A 142 -11.66 -8.71 -5.90
C PRO A 142 -11.77 -7.19 -5.74
N ILE A 143 -12.41 -6.53 -6.70
CA ILE A 143 -12.62 -5.08 -6.74
C ILE A 143 -14.11 -4.76 -6.95
N GLY A 144 -14.96 -5.33 -6.07
CA GLY A 144 -16.42 -5.38 -6.21
C GLY A 144 -16.92 -6.80 -6.44
N GLU A 145 -18.24 -6.99 -6.55
CA GLU A 145 -18.86 -8.32 -6.68
C GLU A 145 -18.49 -9.05 -7.97
N ASP A 146 -18.46 -8.32 -9.08
CA ASP A 146 -18.29 -8.87 -10.44
C ASP A 146 -16.93 -8.52 -11.07
N CYS A 147 -16.03 -7.86 -10.34
CA CYS A 147 -14.78 -7.34 -10.89
C CYS A 147 -13.56 -7.84 -10.11
N LYS A 148 -12.46 -8.14 -10.80
CA LYS A 148 -11.24 -8.69 -10.20
C LYS A 148 -9.98 -8.28 -10.95
N ILE A 149 -8.96 -7.83 -10.22
CA ILE A 149 -7.58 -7.75 -10.73
C ILE A 149 -6.99 -9.16 -10.65
N LYS A 150 -6.69 -9.76 -11.81
CA LYS A 150 -6.08 -11.08 -11.90
C LYS A 150 -4.62 -11.04 -11.47
N ALA A 151 -3.88 -10.05 -11.98
CA ALA A 151 -2.49 -9.78 -11.63
C ALA A 151 -2.16 -8.30 -11.92
N VAL A 152 -1.26 -7.72 -11.15
CA VAL A 152 -0.65 -6.41 -11.41
C VAL A 152 0.80 -6.44 -10.95
N SER A 153 1.68 -5.80 -11.71
CA SER A 153 3.10 -5.61 -11.35
C SER A 153 3.56 -4.24 -11.83
N ILE A 154 3.65 -3.27 -10.93
CA ILE A 154 4.05 -1.89 -11.24
C ILE A 154 5.51 -1.70 -10.87
N LYS A 155 6.33 -1.24 -11.83
CA LYS A 155 7.71 -0.83 -11.58
C LYS A 155 7.71 0.63 -11.11
N MET A 156 8.05 0.83 -9.84
CA MET A 156 8.21 2.17 -9.26
C MET A 156 9.58 2.77 -9.62
N PRO A 157 9.76 4.12 -9.56
CA PRO A 157 11.05 4.77 -9.77
C PRO A 157 12.15 4.23 -8.82
N PRO A 158 13.44 4.24 -9.21
CA PRO A 158 14.52 3.73 -8.36
C PRO A 158 14.70 4.43 -7.01
N SER A 159 14.19 5.66 -6.87
CA SER A 159 14.15 6.41 -5.62
C SER A 159 13.05 5.95 -4.67
N PHE A 160 11.97 5.35 -5.19
CA PHE A 160 10.81 4.94 -4.40
C PHE A 160 11.16 3.71 -3.56
N LYS A 161 11.08 3.86 -2.23
CA LYS A 161 11.41 2.80 -1.27
C LYS A 161 10.41 2.77 -0.12
N VAL A 162 10.33 1.62 0.54
CA VAL A 162 9.63 1.46 1.82
C VAL A 162 10.67 1.09 2.87
N VAL A 163 10.71 1.82 3.97
CA VAL A 163 11.69 1.68 5.05
C VAL A 163 10.98 1.67 6.40
N GLU A 164 11.65 1.18 7.44
CA GLU A 164 11.24 1.38 8.84
C GLU A 164 11.60 2.80 9.26
#